data_AF-A0A8S1GY21-F1
#
_entry.id   AF-A0A8S1GY21-F1
#
_cell.length_a   1.000
_cell.length_b   1.000
_cell.length_c   1.000
_cell.angle_alpha   90.00
_cell.angle_beta   90.00
_cell.angle_gamma   90.00
#
_symmetry.space_group_name_H-M   'P 1'
#
loop_
_entity.id
_entity.type
_entity.pdbx_description
1 polymer ?
#
loop_
_entity_poly.entity_id
_entity_poly.type
_entity_poly.pdbx_seq_one_letter_code
_entity_poly.pdbx_strand_id
1 'polypeptide(L)'
;MQNVMEVWGIEPQPSPMLRERSTTELYPQLSVVARKMAAASLYASHVPLSSVSRLFLALGSAATAILDPRRGDMVAAMGETTAVGSVLENIRMESDRVGRRLLREKPRVCEATIDRRLLERLPDGTFGKEYSKFLDALKTSPDARPPVRYINQPEHLYVMQRYRETHDFTHVALQMNTNMLGEVTVKYFEAIQLGLPMCVTGAVFGSARLQTKNRRELLNRYLPWVTEQAQNSRLFLAFDWENHFAESLRDVQRELNIKYDVPVVSSINRAAVRASSQKSDSHEMRLVFLLLVVCSVVPLLALRGALFRPGRSVPMNDFLRFGRSGSGSGTSSASMEVLPMMPIRWDRPLDADYVSR
;
A
#
# COMPACT_ATOMS: atom_id res chain seq x y z
N MET A 1 -35.43 -14.02 -37.13
CA MET A 1 -35.64 -13.09 -38.27
C MET A 1 -35.19 -13.76 -39.56
N GLN A 2 -35.89 -14.82 -39.95
CA GLN A 2 -35.82 -15.40 -41.30
C GLN A 2 -36.85 -14.67 -42.16
N ASN A 3 -36.38 -14.00 -43.22
CA ASN A 3 -37.12 -13.41 -44.37
C ASN A 3 -36.66 -11.97 -44.68
N VAL A 4 -35.52 -11.83 -45.37
CA VAL A 4 -35.22 -10.68 -46.27
C VAL A 4 -34.34 -11.09 -47.48
N MET A 5 -33.79 -12.30 -47.57
CA MET A 5 -32.72 -12.63 -48.54
C MET A 5 -33.16 -13.33 -49.85
N GLU A 6 -34.45 -13.50 -50.12
CA GLU A 6 -34.92 -14.33 -51.25
C GLU A 6 -35.27 -13.57 -52.56
N VAL A 7 -35.08 -12.25 -52.60
CA VAL A 7 -35.58 -11.42 -53.73
C VAL A 7 -34.53 -11.14 -54.83
N TRP A 8 -33.25 -11.52 -54.66
CA TRP A 8 -32.19 -11.11 -55.59
C TRP A 8 -31.32 -12.22 -56.20
N GLY A 9 -31.69 -13.50 -56.14
CA GLY A 9 -31.11 -14.54 -57.02
C GLY A 9 -29.58 -14.60 -57.14
N ILE A 10 -28.83 -14.23 -56.09
CA ILE A 10 -27.37 -14.30 -56.07
C ILE A 10 -26.96 -15.55 -55.28
N GLU A 11 -26.43 -16.53 -56.01
CA GLU A 11 -25.83 -17.73 -55.44
C GLU A 11 -24.53 -17.35 -54.69
N PRO A 12 -24.30 -17.83 -53.46
CA PRO A 12 -23.09 -17.49 -52.71
C PRO A 12 -21.90 -18.25 -53.30
N GLN A 13 -20.94 -17.52 -53.88
CA GLN A 13 -19.64 -18.07 -54.26
C GLN A 13 -18.88 -18.53 -53.01
N PRO A 14 -18.17 -19.68 -53.04
CA PRO A 14 -17.42 -20.15 -51.89
C PRO A 14 -16.29 -19.16 -51.55
N SER A 15 -16.34 -18.60 -50.34
CA SER A 15 -15.25 -17.80 -49.79
C SER A 15 -13.96 -18.64 -49.78
N PRO A 16 -12.82 -18.11 -50.24
CA PRO A 16 -11.56 -18.82 -50.09
C PRO A 16 -11.28 -18.98 -48.59
N MET A 17 -10.95 -20.19 -48.16
CA MET A 17 -10.49 -20.47 -46.80
C MET A 17 -9.25 -19.59 -46.51
N LEU A 18 -9.47 -18.43 -45.91
CA LEU A 18 -8.41 -17.67 -45.26
C LEU A 18 -8.01 -18.47 -44.02
N ARG A 19 -6.92 -19.22 -44.16
CA ARG A 19 -6.20 -19.83 -43.05
C ARG A 19 -5.90 -18.71 -42.06
N GLU A 20 -6.58 -18.69 -40.91
CA GLU A 20 -6.24 -17.79 -39.79
C GLU A 20 -4.79 -18.07 -39.41
N ARG A 21 -3.86 -17.27 -39.96
CA ARG A 21 -2.48 -17.28 -39.52
C ARG A 21 -2.47 -16.66 -38.13
N SER A 22 -1.96 -17.41 -37.15
CA SER A 22 -1.84 -16.88 -35.80
C SER A 22 -1.06 -15.57 -35.83
N THR A 23 -1.38 -14.63 -34.94
CA THR A 23 -0.72 -13.30 -34.83
C THR A 23 0.80 -13.38 -34.74
N THR A 24 1.33 -14.55 -34.36
CA THR A 24 2.77 -14.86 -34.29
C THR A 24 3.42 -14.97 -35.66
N GLU A 25 2.70 -15.42 -36.70
CA GLU A 25 3.21 -15.52 -38.07
C GLU A 25 3.17 -14.19 -38.82
N LEU A 26 2.23 -13.30 -38.48
CA LEU A 26 2.03 -12.03 -39.19
C LEU A 26 3.05 -10.95 -38.77
N TYR A 27 3.57 -11.01 -37.53
CA TYR A 27 4.52 -10.03 -36.99
C TYR A 27 5.57 -10.68 -36.09
N PRO A 28 6.61 -11.33 -36.65
CA PRO A 28 7.66 -11.98 -35.87
C PRO A 28 8.37 -11.02 -34.90
N GLN A 29 8.48 -9.73 -35.23
CA GLN A 29 9.08 -8.72 -34.36
C GLN A 29 8.27 -8.45 -33.08
N LEU A 30 6.93 -8.46 -33.15
CA LEU A 30 6.08 -8.33 -31.96
C LEU A 30 6.22 -9.57 -31.07
N SER A 31 6.43 -10.75 -31.66
CA SER A 31 6.69 -11.98 -30.91
C SER A 31 8.04 -11.95 -30.17
N VAL A 32 9.08 -11.34 -30.76
CA VAL A 32 10.40 -11.20 -30.14
C VAL A 32 10.37 -10.20 -29.00
N VAL A 33 9.71 -9.06 -29.17
CA VAL A 33 9.53 -8.06 -28.10
C VAL A 33 8.70 -8.64 -26.96
N ALA A 34 7.59 -9.31 -27.25
CA ALA A 34 6.76 -9.97 -26.24
C ALA A 34 7.53 -11.05 -25.47
N ARG A 35 8.35 -11.86 -26.15
CA ARG A 35 9.24 -12.84 -25.50
C ARG A 35 10.32 -12.18 -24.64
N LYS A 36 10.92 -11.08 -25.09
CA LYS A 36 11.89 -10.30 -24.29
C LYS A 36 11.25 -9.68 -23.05
N MET A 37 10.03 -9.16 -23.17
CA MET A 37 9.27 -8.62 -22.03
C MET A 37 8.85 -9.72 -21.06
N ALA A 38 8.43 -10.89 -21.56
CA ALA A 38 8.11 -12.05 -20.73
C ALA A 38 9.35 -12.59 -19.99
N ALA A 39 10.52 -12.63 -20.65
CA ALA A 39 11.79 -13.03 -20.05
C ALA A 39 12.31 -12.01 -19.02
N ALA A 40 11.89 -10.75 -19.10
CA ALA A 40 12.21 -9.68 -18.14
C ALA A 40 11.12 -9.47 -17.07
N SER A 41 10.06 -10.27 -17.09
CA SER A 41 8.96 -10.16 -16.15
C SER A 41 9.32 -10.80 -14.82
N LEU A 42 9.22 -10.04 -13.72
CA LEU A 42 9.58 -10.50 -12.39
C LEU A 42 8.43 -11.24 -11.68
N TYR A 43 7.20 -11.01 -12.13
CA TYR A 43 5.97 -11.60 -11.60
C TYR A 43 4.85 -11.45 -12.65
N ALA A 44 3.76 -12.20 -12.53
CA ALA A 44 2.74 -12.34 -13.57
C ALA A 44 2.19 -11.01 -14.14
N SER A 45 2.01 -9.99 -13.30
CA SER A 45 1.49 -8.67 -13.69
C SER A 45 2.58 -7.61 -13.99
N HIS A 46 3.87 -7.99 -13.91
CA HIS A 46 4.99 -7.05 -14.01
C HIS A 46 5.09 -6.43 -15.41
N VAL A 47 5.21 -5.11 -15.43
CA VAL A 47 5.50 -4.30 -16.60
C VAL A 47 6.84 -3.61 -16.34
N PRO A 48 7.95 -4.08 -16.95
CA PRO A 48 9.26 -3.51 -16.71
C PRO A 48 9.31 -2.08 -17.24
N LEU A 49 9.74 -1.14 -16.40
CA LEU A 49 9.91 0.27 -16.78
C LEU A 49 11.36 0.71 -16.68
N SER A 50 11.84 1.41 -17.72
CA SER A 50 13.06 2.21 -17.64
C SER A 50 12.86 3.41 -16.71
N SER A 51 13.94 4.00 -16.18
CA SER A 51 13.85 5.19 -15.31
C SER A 51 13.13 6.36 -15.99
N VAL A 52 13.34 6.55 -17.29
CA VAL A 52 12.68 7.60 -18.09
C VAL A 52 11.20 7.29 -18.24
N SER A 53 10.84 6.06 -18.67
CA SER A 53 9.44 5.63 -18.81
C SER A 53 8.69 5.71 -17.48
N ARG A 54 9.35 5.36 -16.38
CA ARG A 54 8.82 5.46 -15.02
C ARG A 54 8.53 6.92 -14.63
N LEU A 55 9.44 7.84 -14.93
CA LEU A 55 9.23 9.26 -14.68
C LEU A 55 8.06 9.83 -15.48
N PHE A 56 7.99 9.54 -16.79
CA PHE A 56 6.87 9.97 -17.62
C PHE A 56 5.54 9.38 -17.15
N LEU A 57 5.52 8.09 -16.78
CA LEU A 57 4.32 7.47 -16.24
C LEU A 57 3.93 8.09 -14.89
N ALA A 58 4.88 8.41 -14.02
CA ALA A 58 4.61 9.10 -12.75
C ALA A 58 3.96 10.47 -12.98
N LEU A 59 4.55 11.28 -13.87
CA LEU A 59 4.06 12.63 -14.18
C LEU A 59 2.70 12.59 -14.87
N GLY A 60 2.53 11.74 -15.88
CA GLY A 60 1.27 11.56 -16.59
C GLY A 60 0.16 11.07 -15.66
N SER A 61 0.46 10.07 -14.83
CA SER A 61 -0.50 9.52 -13.87
C SER A 61 -0.89 10.50 -12.78
N ALA A 62 0.06 11.28 -12.26
CA ALA A 62 -0.22 12.36 -11.32
C ALA A 62 -1.13 13.43 -11.94
N ALA A 63 -0.84 13.88 -13.16
CA ALA A 63 -1.65 14.87 -13.86
C ALA A 63 -3.08 14.36 -14.06
N THR A 64 -3.25 13.12 -14.54
CA THR A 64 -4.60 12.54 -14.73
C THR A 64 -5.32 12.34 -13.39
N ALA A 65 -4.65 11.88 -12.34
CA ALA A 65 -5.27 11.70 -11.02
C ALA A 65 -5.73 13.02 -10.39
N ILE A 66 -5.03 14.14 -10.68
CA ILE A 66 -5.46 15.47 -10.23
C ILE A 66 -6.72 15.90 -10.99
N LEU A 67 -6.74 15.73 -12.32
CA LEU A 67 -7.83 16.14 -13.19
C LEU A 67 -9.09 15.30 -12.98
N ASP A 68 -8.92 13.98 -12.87
CA ASP A 68 -9.99 13.02 -12.61
C ASP A 68 -9.61 12.05 -11.48
N PRO A 69 -9.93 12.39 -10.22
CA PRO A 69 -9.67 11.53 -9.08
C PRO A 69 -10.42 10.20 -9.10
N ARG A 70 -11.42 10.02 -9.98
CA ARG A 70 -12.15 8.74 -10.11
C ARG A 70 -11.33 7.67 -10.84
N ARG A 71 -10.25 8.07 -11.50
CA ARG A 71 -9.28 7.17 -12.16
C ARG A 71 -8.35 6.54 -11.14
N GLY A 72 -8.88 5.57 -10.38
CA GLY A 72 -8.13 4.81 -9.38
C GLY A 72 -6.91 4.09 -9.95
N ASP A 73 -6.94 3.72 -11.24
CA ASP A 73 -5.82 3.16 -12.00
C ASP A 73 -4.64 4.14 -12.12
N MET A 74 -4.90 5.44 -12.30
CA MET A 74 -3.85 6.46 -12.39
C MET A 74 -3.29 6.80 -11.00
N VAL A 75 -4.12 6.80 -9.96
CA VAL A 75 -3.65 6.91 -8.56
C VAL A 75 -2.74 5.73 -8.22
N ALA A 76 -3.13 4.52 -8.62
CA ALA A 76 -2.34 3.31 -8.47
C ALA A 76 -0.99 3.41 -9.21
N ALA A 77 -1.01 3.78 -10.49
CA ALA A 77 0.20 3.95 -11.30
C ALA A 77 1.14 5.02 -10.71
N MET A 78 0.60 6.17 -10.29
CA MET A 78 1.35 7.21 -9.59
C MET A 78 1.99 6.67 -8.30
N GLY A 79 1.21 5.93 -7.49
CA GLY A 79 1.70 5.31 -6.26
C GLY A 79 2.89 4.39 -6.51
N GLU A 80 2.81 3.49 -7.48
CA GLU A 80 3.88 2.53 -7.77
C GLU A 80 5.11 3.20 -8.37
N THR A 81 4.93 4.14 -9.29
CA THR A 81 6.04 4.78 -9.99
C THR A 81 6.82 5.74 -9.09
N THR A 82 6.18 6.27 -8.05
CA THR A 82 6.83 7.13 -7.04
C THR A 82 7.34 6.36 -5.82
N ALA A 83 6.87 5.13 -5.58
CA ALA A 83 7.40 4.23 -4.56
C ALA A 83 8.75 3.65 -5.00
N VAL A 84 9.82 4.43 -4.80
CA VAL A 84 11.20 3.98 -5.03
C VAL A 84 11.65 2.98 -3.97
N GLY A 85 12.62 2.11 -4.30
CA GLY A 85 13.09 1.04 -3.42
C GLY A 85 13.45 1.53 -2.02
N SER A 86 14.22 2.60 -1.91
CA SER A 86 14.61 3.18 -0.61
C SER A 86 13.44 3.63 0.27
N VAL A 87 12.31 4.06 -0.32
CA VAL A 87 11.11 4.40 0.45
C VAL A 87 10.45 3.14 0.99
N LEU A 88 10.36 2.09 0.17
CA LEU A 88 9.75 0.81 0.57
C LEU A 88 10.63 0.08 1.59
N GLU A 89 11.96 0.19 1.50
CA GLU A 89 12.92 -0.31 2.50
C GLU A 89 12.76 0.38 3.86
N ASN A 90 12.41 1.67 3.86
CA ASN A 90 12.16 2.42 5.09
C ASN A 90 10.85 2.02 5.79
N ILE A 91 9.99 1.23 5.14
CA ILE A 91 8.80 0.66 5.78
C ILE A 91 9.27 -0.53 6.65
N ARG A 92 9.46 -0.27 7.94
CA ARG A 92 10.13 -1.16 8.91
C ARG A 92 9.31 -2.39 9.35
N MET A 93 8.58 -3.05 8.44
CA MET A 93 7.85 -4.30 8.75
C MET A 93 8.76 -5.37 9.35
N GLU A 94 10.02 -5.45 8.92
CA GLU A 94 10.99 -6.41 9.44
C GLU A 94 11.37 -6.19 10.92
N SER A 95 11.14 -4.98 11.45
CA SER A 95 11.37 -4.70 12.87
C SER A 95 10.30 -5.30 13.78
N ASP A 96 9.12 -5.66 13.24
CA ASP A 96 7.99 -6.25 13.95
C ASP A 96 7.99 -7.79 13.77
N ARG A 97 7.70 -8.55 14.85
CA ARG A 97 7.67 -10.03 14.79
C ARG A 97 6.60 -10.55 13.82
N VAL A 98 5.41 -9.96 13.85
CA VAL A 98 4.30 -10.28 12.94
C VAL A 98 4.62 -9.73 11.56
N GLY A 99 5.18 -8.53 11.46
CA GLY A 99 5.62 -7.96 10.18
C GLY A 99 6.59 -8.90 9.43
N ARG A 100 7.60 -9.47 10.11
CA ARG A 100 8.47 -10.51 9.53
C ARG A 100 7.73 -11.75 9.07
N ARG A 101 6.71 -12.17 9.81
CA ARG A 101 5.86 -13.32 9.43
C ARG A 101 5.08 -13.00 8.15
N LEU A 102 4.43 -11.84 8.11
CA LEU A 102 3.66 -11.36 6.96
C LEU A 102 4.53 -11.23 5.69
N LEU A 103 5.78 -10.76 5.81
CA LEU A 103 6.70 -10.69 4.68
C LEU A 103 7.08 -12.08 4.12
N ARG A 104 7.08 -13.13 4.95
CA ARG A 104 7.32 -14.52 4.51
C ARG A 104 6.07 -15.16 3.93
N GLU A 105 4.95 -15.09 4.65
CA GLU A 105 3.70 -15.78 4.31
C GLU A 105 2.94 -15.08 3.19
N LYS A 106 3.13 -13.76 3.06
CA LYS A 106 2.52 -12.90 2.05
C LYS A 106 0.99 -13.08 1.92
N PRO A 107 0.21 -13.09 3.03
CA PRO A 107 -1.24 -13.21 2.96
C PRO A 107 -1.86 -12.11 2.11
N ARG A 108 -2.93 -12.44 1.40
CA ARG A 108 -3.62 -11.54 0.49
C ARG A 108 -4.99 -11.19 1.02
N VAL A 109 -5.40 -9.96 0.76
CA VAL A 109 -6.71 -9.43 1.12
C VAL A 109 -7.44 -9.18 -0.20
N CYS A 110 -8.19 -10.19 -0.65
CA CYS A 110 -8.92 -10.22 -1.91
C CYS A 110 -10.22 -11.03 -1.76
N GLU A 111 -11.09 -11.04 -2.77
CA GLU A 111 -12.35 -11.81 -2.71
C GLU A 111 -12.12 -13.31 -2.54
N ALA A 112 -10.98 -13.84 -3.01
CA ALA A 112 -10.63 -15.25 -2.84
C ALA A 112 -10.27 -15.63 -1.40
N THR A 113 -9.86 -14.67 -0.56
CA THR A 113 -9.43 -14.92 0.82
C THR A 113 -10.42 -14.38 1.85
N ILE A 114 -11.27 -13.42 1.48
CA ILE A 114 -12.28 -12.82 2.36
C ILE A 114 -13.67 -13.35 2.01
N ASP A 115 -14.28 -14.10 2.93
CA ASP A 115 -15.69 -14.46 2.82
C ASP A 115 -16.58 -13.27 3.24
N ARG A 116 -17.09 -12.54 2.25
CA ARG A 116 -17.99 -11.39 2.47
C ARG A 116 -19.27 -11.78 3.21
N ARG A 117 -19.85 -12.94 2.92
CA ARG A 117 -21.09 -13.39 3.57
C ARG A 117 -20.85 -13.69 5.04
N LEU A 118 -19.66 -14.19 5.38
CA LEU A 118 -19.26 -14.36 6.76
C LEU A 118 -19.14 -13.00 7.46
N LEU A 119 -18.44 -12.03 6.86
CA LEU A 119 -18.28 -10.69 7.44
C LEU A 119 -19.62 -9.99 7.68
N GLU A 120 -20.57 -10.13 6.75
CA GLU A 120 -21.92 -9.59 6.88
C GLU A 120 -22.70 -10.18 8.07
N ARG A 121 -22.39 -11.41 8.47
CA ARG A 121 -23.06 -12.11 9.59
C ARG A 121 -22.42 -11.85 10.95
N LEU A 122 -21.23 -11.26 10.99
CA LEU A 122 -20.57 -10.94 12.25
C LEU A 122 -21.37 -9.90 13.05
N PRO A 123 -21.29 -9.91 14.39
CA PRO A 123 -21.95 -8.93 15.24
C PRO A 123 -21.53 -7.49 14.93
N ASP A 124 -22.46 -6.55 15.08
CA ASP A 124 -22.18 -5.12 14.95
C ASP A 124 -21.07 -4.68 15.91
N GLY A 125 -20.18 -3.80 15.43
CA GLY A 125 -19.01 -3.34 16.18
C GLY A 125 -17.79 -4.27 16.11
N THR A 126 -17.88 -5.43 15.44
CA THR A 126 -16.68 -6.20 15.06
C THR A 126 -15.96 -5.58 13.86
N PHE A 127 -14.65 -5.75 13.77
CA PHE A 127 -13.86 -5.19 12.67
C PHE A 127 -14.37 -5.67 11.30
N GLY A 128 -14.65 -6.96 11.16
CA GLY A 128 -15.17 -7.56 9.94
C GLY A 128 -16.55 -7.03 9.55
N LYS A 129 -17.46 -6.88 10.52
CA LYS A 129 -18.80 -6.30 10.27
C LYS A 129 -18.71 -4.84 9.83
N GLU A 130 -17.86 -4.04 10.46
CA GLU A 130 -17.66 -2.64 10.08
C GLU A 130 -16.96 -2.50 8.71
N TYR A 131 -16.02 -3.39 8.37
CA TYR A 131 -15.45 -3.46 7.03
C TYR A 131 -16.49 -3.86 5.97
N SER A 132 -17.36 -4.82 6.26
CA SER A 132 -18.47 -5.16 5.37
C SER A 132 -19.37 -3.96 5.08
N LYS A 133 -19.79 -3.23 6.13
CA LYS A 133 -20.58 -1.99 5.98
C LYS A 133 -19.86 -0.94 5.15
N PHE A 134 -18.55 -0.81 5.33
CA PHE A 134 -17.72 0.11 4.55
C PHE A 134 -17.75 -0.23 3.06
N LEU A 135 -17.54 -1.51 2.70
CA LEU A 135 -17.60 -1.99 1.32
C LEU A 135 -18.99 -1.76 0.69
N ASP A 136 -20.05 -2.09 1.43
CA ASP A 136 -21.43 -1.96 0.95
C ASP A 136 -21.82 -0.50 0.73
N ALA A 137 -21.43 0.41 1.64
CA ALA A 137 -21.68 1.84 1.52
C ALA A 137 -21.00 2.44 0.27
N LEU A 138 -19.83 1.92 -0.10
CA LEU A 138 -19.07 2.34 -1.28
C LEU A 138 -19.44 1.58 -2.55
N LYS A 139 -20.24 0.51 -2.44
CA LYS A 139 -20.53 -0.43 -3.54
C LYS A 139 -19.24 -0.94 -4.20
N THR A 140 -18.26 -1.28 -3.38
CA THR A 140 -16.94 -1.75 -3.82
C THR A 140 -16.67 -3.16 -3.31
N SER A 141 -15.56 -3.76 -3.74
CA SER A 141 -15.07 -5.04 -3.25
C SER A 141 -13.58 -4.96 -2.89
N PRO A 142 -13.04 -5.95 -2.14
CA PRO A 142 -11.60 -6.05 -1.89
C PRO A 142 -10.76 -6.01 -3.18
N ASP A 143 -11.30 -6.56 -4.28
CA ASP A 143 -10.61 -6.66 -5.58
C ASP A 143 -10.68 -5.39 -6.42
N ALA A 144 -11.42 -4.36 -5.99
CA ALA A 144 -11.51 -3.09 -6.72
C ALA A 144 -10.15 -2.38 -6.85
N ARG A 145 -9.15 -2.77 -6.05
CA ARG A 145 -7.79 -2.24 -6.10
C ARG A 145 -6.96 -3.04 -7.11
N PRO A 146 -6.42 -2.41 -8.18
CA PRO A 146 -5.67 -3.13 -9.20
C PRO A 146 -4.35 -3.72 -8.65
N PRO A 147 -3.91 -4.87 -9.18
CA PRO A 147 -2.63 -5.46 -8.79
C PRO A 147 -1.47 -4.52 -9.13
N VAL A 148 -0.40 -4.62 -8.35
CA VAL A 148 0.87 -3.91 -8.60
C VAL A 148 1.52 -4.43 -9.89
N ARG A 149 2.11 -3.54 -10.69
CA ARG A 149 2.66 -3.82 -12.03
C ARG A 149 4.06 -3.24 -12.25
N TYR A 150 4.41 -2.13 -11.62
CA TYR A 150 5.54 -1.27 -11.96
C TYR A 150 6.64 -1.28 -10.88
N ILE A 151 6.62 -2.24 -9.95
CA ILE A 151 7.69 -2.43 -8.97
C ILE A 151 8.76 -3.34 -9.57
N ASN A 152 9.97 -2.82 -9.73
CA ASN A 152 11.11 -3.51 -10.35
C ASN A 152 11.91 -4.40 -9.36
N GLN A 153 11.51 -4.45 -8.09
CA GLN A 153 12.17 -5.19 -7.02
C GLN A 153 11.16 -6.16 -6.38
N PRO A 154 11.26 -7.48 -6.62
CA PRO A 154 10.29 -8.46 -6.14
C PRO A 154 10.10 -8.47 -4.62
N GLU A 155 11.14 -8.14 -3.86
CA GLU A 155 11.14 -8.00 -2.40
C GLU A 155 10.14 -6.94 -1.92
N HIS A 156 9.95 -5.86 -2.70
CA HIS A 156 9.06 -4.76 -2.37
C HIS A 156 7.64 -4.91 -2.91
N LEU A 157 7.42 -5.87 -3.82
CA LEU A 157 6.11 -6.12 -4.42
C LEU A 157 5.04 -6.34 -3.35
N TYR A 158 5.34 -7.20 -2.38
CA TYR A 158 4.39 -7.54 -1.34
C TYR A 158 4.04 -6.35 -0.45
N VAL A 159 5.01 -5.51 -0.08
CA VAL A 159 4.78 -4.32 0.76
C VAL A 159 3.82 -3.35 0.05
N MET A 160 4.10 -3.05 -1.22
CA MET A 160 3.25 -2.13 -2.00
C MET A 160 1.85 -2.72 -2.26
N GLN A 161 1.77 -4.02 -2.46
CA GLN A 161 0.50 -4.70 -2.69
C GLN A 161 -0.34 -4.77 -1.41
N ARG A 162 0.26 -5.15 -0.27
CA ARG A 162 -0.42 -5.13 1.04
C ARG A 162 -0.94 -3.73 1.36
N TYR A 163 -0.12 -2.69 1.13
CA TYR A 163 -0.56 -1.29 1.30
C TYR A 163 -1.87 -0.98 0.58
N ARG A 164 -2.01 -1.46 -0.66
CA ARG A 164 -3.24 -1.25 -1.43
C ARG A 164 -4.43 -2.01 -0.87
N GLU A 165 -4.22 -3.28 -0.56
CA GLU A 165 -5.30 -4.16 -0.14
C GLU A 165 -5.80 -3.82 1.27
N THR A 166 -4.92 -3.35 2.15
CA THR A 166 -5.28 -2.99 3.53
C THR A 166 -5.62 -1.50 3.69
N HIS A 167 -5.59 -0.69 2.63
CA HIS A 167 -5.88 0.75 2.72
C HIS A 167 -7.28 1.03 3.28
N ASP A 168 -8.28 0.26 2.85
CA ASP A 168 -9.65 0.41 3.33
C ASP A 168 -9.77 0.04 4.83
N PHE A 169 -8.90 -0.86 5.34
CA PHE A 169 -8.83 -1.14 6.78
C PHE A 169 -8.34 0.06 7.58
N THR A 170 -7.47 0.90 7.01
CA THR A 170 -7.05 2.17 7.63
C THR A 170 -8.26 3.08 7.85
N HIS A 171 -9.17 3.16 6.88
CA HIS A 171 -10.41 3.93 7.03
C HIS A 171 -11.28 3.39 8.16
N VAL A 172 -11.48 2.06 8.22
CA VAL A 172 -12.30 1.42 9.26
C VAL A 172 -11.68 1.60 10.64
N ALA A 173 -10.38 1.34 10.78
CA ALA A 173 -9.66 1.45 12.05
C ALA A 173 -9.60 2.89 12.57
N LEU A 174 -9.48 3.89 11.69
CA LEU A 174 -9.51 5.31 12.06
C LEU A 174 -10.94 5.89 12.11
N GLN A 175 -11.94 5.12 11.68
CA GLN A 175 -13.34 5.55 11.50
C GLN A 175 -13.46 6.81 10.63
N MET A 176 -12.67 6.84 9.55
CA MET A 176 -12.67 7.93 8.57
C MET A 176 -13.52 7.57 7.36
N ASN A 177 -14.53 8.39 7.09
CA ASN A 177 -15.32 8.26 5.86
C ASN A 177 -14.48 8.60 4.63
N THR A 178 -14.85 8.07 3.46
CA THR A 178 -14.22 8.32 2.15
C THR A 178 -14.63 9.65 1.49
N ASN A 179 -15.09 10.61 2.29
CA ASN A 179 -15.25 11.98 1.80
C ASN A 179 -13.87 12.66 1.72
N MET A 180 -13.77 13.78 1.00
CA MET A 180 -12.48 14.45 0.79
C MET A 180 -11.73 14.78 2.10
N LEU A 181 -12.44 15.09 3.19
CA LEU A 181 -11.80 15.38 4.48
C LEU A 181 -11.17 14.10 5.07
N GLY A 182 -11.93 13.01 5.14
CA GLY A 182 -11.45 11.75 5.68
C GLY A 182 -10.37 11.10 4.82
N GLU A 183 -10.47 11.15 3.49
CA GLU A 183 -9.41 10.73 2.56
C GLU A 183 -8.10 11.47 2.83
N VAL A 184 -8.16 12.81 2.96
CA VAL A 184 -6.96 13.61 3.26
C VAL A 184 -6.40 13.28 4.63
N THR A 185 -7.26 13.07 5.63
CA THR A 185 -6.83 12.62 6.97
C THR A 185 -6.10 11.27 6.91
N VAL A 186 -6.66 10.27 6.21
CA VAL A 186 -6.01 8.97 6.01
C VAL A 186 -4.69 9.13 5.25
N LYS A 187 -4.62 10.01 4.25
CA LYS A 187 -3.35 10.26 3.53
C LYS A 187 -2.28 10.86 4.43
N TYR A 188 -2.63 11.72 5.39
CA TYR A 188 -1.68 12.17 6.42
C TYR A 188 -1.20 11.02 7.30
N PHE A 189 -2.11 10.15 7.75
CA PHE A 189 -1.75 8.96 8.53
C PHE A 189 -0.74 8.09 7.77
N GLU A 190 -1.06 7.75 6.52
CA GLU A 190 -0.21 6.94 5.65
C GLU A 190 1.11 7.61 5.29
N ALA A 191 1.11 8.93 5.09
CA ALA A 191 2.32 9.69 4.84
C ALA A 191 3.30 9.59 6.01
N ILE A 192 2.79 9.66 7.24
CA ILE A 192 3.60 9.57 8.47
C ILE A 192 4.09 8.13 8.68
N GLN A 193 3.23 7.13 8.51
CA GLN A 193 3.63 5.73 8.75
C GLN A 193 4.53 5.17 7.64
N LEU A 194 4.29 5.52 6.38
CA LEU A 194 4.86 4.83 5.23
C LEU A 194 5.86 5.67 4.43
N GLY A 195 5.82 6.99 4.56
CA GLY A 195 6.69 7.89 3.79
C GLY A 195 6.49 7.83 2.27
N LEU A 196 5.44 7.17 1.78
CA LEU A 196 5.17 7.04 0.34
C LEU A 196 4.91 8.42 -0.29
N PRO A 197 5.61 8.81 -1.37
CA PRO A 197 5.43 10.12 -1.98
C PRO A 197 3.99 10.41 -2.41
N MET A 198 3.24 9.39 -2.86
CA MET A 198 1.83 9.55 -3.21
C MET A 198 0.97 9.89 -1.98
N CYS A 199 1.24 9.31 -0.82
CA CYS A 199 0.52 9.65 0.43
C CYS A 199 0.83 11.09 0.85
N VAL A 200 2.12 11.46 0.83
CA VAL A 200 2.57 12.82 1.20
C VAL A 200 1.95 13.86 0.27
N THR A 201 2.07 13.67 -1.04
CA THR A 201 1.52 14.60 -2.03
C THR A 201 0.00 14.61 -2.02
N GLY A 202 -0.66 13.46 -1.85
CA GLY A 202 -2.11 13.34 -1.68
C GLY A 202 -2.62 14.11 -0.46
N ALA A 203 -1.91 14.02 0.68
CA ALA A 203 -2.23 14.78 1.89
C ALA A 203 -2.13 16.30 1.65
N VAL A 204 -1.02 16.77 1.05
CA VAL A 204 -0.78 18.20 0.82
C VAL A 204 -1.73 18.78 -0.23
N PHE A 205 -1.79 18.18 -1.42
CA PHE A 205 -2.64 18.69 -2.51
C PHE A 205 -4.13 18.45 -2.24
N GLY A 206 -4.49 17.35 -1.60
CA GLY A 206 -5.86 17.11 -1.15
C GLY A 206 -6.32 18.17 -0.14
N SER A 207 -5.45 18.56 0.81
CA SER A 207 -5.72 19.67 1.74
C SER A 207 -5.98 21.00 1.03
N ALA A 208 -5.21 21.29 -0.02
CA ALA A 208 -5.38 22.49 -0.83
C ALA A 208 -6.72 22.52 -1.59
N ARG A 209 -7.29 21.35 -1.91
CA ARG A 209 -8.60 21.21 -2.58
C ARG A 209 -9.79 21.25 -1.63
N LEU A 210 -9.57 21.18 -0.30
CA LEU A 210 -10.66 21.25 0.68
C LEU A 210 -11.32 22.63 0.67
N GLN A 211 -12.64 22.65 0.82
CA GLN A 211 -13.42 23.84 1.12
C GLN A 211 -12.96 24.49 2.43
N THR A 212 -13.10 25.80 2.58
CA THR A 212 -12.60 26.57 3.73
C THR A 212 -13.01 25.99 5.09
N LYS A 213 -14.27 25.53 5.21
CA LYS A 213 -14.78 24.90 6.45
C LYS A 213 -14.05 23.59 6.75
N ASN A 214 -13.97 22.68 5.79
CA ASN A 214 -13.31 21.38 5.96
C ASN A 214 -11.80 21.54 6.14
N ARG A 215 -11.18 22.53 5.49
CA ARG A 215 -9.76 22.85 5.68
C ARG A 215 -9.48 23.33 7.11
N ARG A 216 -10.34 24.19 7.65
CA ARG A 216 -10.23 24.62 9.06
C ARG A 216 -10.39 23.44 10.01
N GLU A 217 -11.37 22.58 9.75
CA GLU A 217 -11.61 21.38 10.53
C GLU A 217 -10.41 20.41 10.48
N LEU A 218 -9.85 20.20 9.29
CA LEU A 218 -8.64 19.43 9.09
C LEU A 218 -7.51 19.98 9.96
N LEU A 219 -7.19 21.26 9.79
CA LEU A 219 -6.04 21.87 10.47
C LEU A 219 -6.21 21.88 12.00
N ASN A 220 -7.41 22.20 12.49
CA ASN A 220 -7.62 22.44 13.92
C ASN A 220 -7.93 21.17 14.72
N ARG A 221 -8.42 20.11 14.09
CA ARG A 221 -8.88 18.89 14.79
C ARG A 221 -8.27 17.61 14.23
N TYR A 222 -8.42 17.36 12.94
CA TYR A 222 -8.01 16.08 12.37
C TYR A 222 -6.50 15.94 12.21
N LEU A 223 -5.79 16.99 11.79
CA LEU A 223 -4.36 16.94 11.53
C LEU A 223 -3.54 16.72 12.83
N PRO A 224 -3.79 17.44 13.94
CA PRO A 224 -3.12 17.15 15.20
C PRO A 224 -3.42 15.73 15.70
N TRP A 225 -4.71 15.33 15.66
CA TRP A 225 -5.13 14.02 16.11
C TRP A 225 -4.52 12.89 15.29
N VAL A 226 -4.60 12.95 13.96
CA VAL A 226 -4.09 11.88 13.09
C VAL A 226 -2.57 11.80 13.13
N THR A 227 -1.88 12.92 13.35
CA THR A 227 -0.44 12.94 13.56
C THR A 227 -0.08 12.18 14.84
N GLU A 228 -0.78 12.46 15.93
CA GLU A 228 -0.61 11.72 17.19
C GLU A 228 -0.91 10.23 17.01
N GLN A 229 -2.01 9.88 16.33
CA GLN A 229 -2.35 8.48 16.06
C GLN A 229 -1.26 7.79 15.24
N ALA A 230 -0.81 8.40 14.14
CA ALA A 230 0.17 7.80 13.24
C ALA A 230 1.54 7.60 13.91
N GLN A 231 1.96 8.52 14.78
CA GLN A 231 3.24 8.44 15.48
C GLN A 231 3.25 7.43 16.63
N ASN A 232 2.12 7.26 17.32
CA ASN A 232 2.05 6.41 18.51
C ASN A 232 1.48 5.01 18.21
N SER A 233 0.80 4.83 17.08
CA SER A 233 0.25 3.53 16.70
C SER A 233 1.32 2.55 16.24
N ARG A 234 0.96 1.26 16.29
CA ARG A 234 1.70 0.23 15.58
C ARG A 234 1.66 0.50 14.07
N LEU A 235 2.69 0.09 13.34
CA LEU A 235 2.69 0.16 11.88
C LEU A 235 1.55 -0.70 11.30
N PHE A 236 0.57 -0.09 10.63
CA PHE A 236 -0.63 -0.79 10.14
C PHE A 236 -0.31 -1.89 9.12
N LEU A 237 0.75 -1.71 8.32
CA LEU A 237 1.21 -2.75 7.41
C LEU A 237 1.72 -4.00 8.11
N ALA A 238 2.23 -3.88 9.34
CA ALA A 238 2.73 -5.00 10.13
C ALA A 238 1.66 -5.63 11.04
N PHE A 239 0.40 -5.18 10.94
CA PHE A 239 -0.73 -5.75 11.66
C PHE A 239 -1.38 -6.89 10.89
N ASP A 240 -1.89 -7.89 11.61
CA ASP A 240 -2.39 -9.17 11.07
C ASP A 240 -3.89 -9.16 10.77
N TRP A 241 -4.35 -8.13 10.06
CA TRP A 241 -5.77 -7.83 9.81
C TRP A 241 -6.66 -9.04 9.55
N GLU A 242 -6.16 -9.97 8.73
CA GLU A 242 -6.83 -11.17 8.26
C GLU A 242 -7.36 -12.07 9.38
N ASN A 243 -6.71 -12.06 10.55
CA ASN A 243 -7.07 -12.89 11.70
C ASN A 243 -7.92 -12.16 12.77
N HIS A 244 -8.22 -10.86 12.58
CA HIS A 244 -8.94 -10.05 13.57
C HIS A 244 -10.38 -9.70 13.15
N PHE A 245 -10.92 -10.26 12.06
CA PHE A 245 -12.27 -9.90 11.58
C PHE A 245 -13.38 -10.11 12.61
N ALA A 246 -13.31 -11.18 13.41
CA ALA A 246 -14.31 -11.49 14.42
C ALA A 246 -14.16 -10.67 15.72
N GLU A 247 -13.04 -9.98 15.91
CA GLU A 247 -12.77 -9.19 17.11
C GLU A 247 -13.53 -7.86 17.09
N SER A 248 -13.76 -7.29 18.27
CA SER A 248 -14.36 -5.96 18.35
C SER A 248 -13.41 -4.94 17.73
N LEU A 249 -13.96 -3.98 16.96
CA LEU A 249 -13.17 -2.89 16.39
C LEU A 249 -12.40 -2.12 17.47
N ARG A 250 -12.94 -2.06 18.69
CA ARG A 250 -12.27 -1.40 19.82
C ARG A 250 -11.05 -2.16 20.32
N ASP A 251 -11.09 -3.48 20.31
CA ASP A 251 -9.94 -4.29 20.71
C ASP A 251 -8.85 -4.21 19.64
N VAL A 252 -9.23 -4.25 18.35
CA VAL A 252 -8.31 -4.00 17.22
C VAL A 252 -7.66 -2.61 17.33
N GLN A 253 -8.45 -1.56 17.57
CA GLN A 253 -7.93 -0.21 17.79
C GLN A 253 -6.99 -0.14 19.00
N ARG A 254 -7.30 -0.85 20.09
CA ARG A 254 -6.44 -0.90 21.28
C ARG A 254 -5.10 -1.57 20.98
N GLU A 255 -5.11 -2.68 20.25
CA GLU A 255 -3.89 -3.37 19.84
C GLU A 255 -3.03 -2.52 18.89
N LEU A 256 -3.68 -1.76 18.02
CA LEU A 256 -3.02 -0.78 17.14
C LEU A 256 -2.55 0.48 17.88
N ASN A 257 -2.91 0.66 19.15
CA ASN A 257 -2.70 1.87 19.94
C ASN A 257 -3.32 3.13 19.30
N ILE A 258 -4.56 2.97 18.79
CA ILE A 258 -5.41 4.06 18.29
C ILE A 258 -6.37 4.50 19.41
N LYS A 259 -6.36 5.80 19.70
CA LYS A 259 -7.30 6.43 20.62
C LYS A 259 -8.62 6.68 19.91
N TYR A 260 -9.72 6.24 20.52
CA TYR A 260 -11.07 6.35 19.95
C TYR A 260 -11.67 7.77 20.03
N ASP A 261 -10.94 8.77 20.51
CA ASP A 261 -11.38 10.16 20.53
C ASP A 261 -11.32 10.82 19.15
N VAL A 262 -11.73 10.08 18.12
CA VAL A 262 -11.89 10.56 16.76
C VAL A 262 -12.69 11.86 16.82
N PRO A 263 -12.22 12.96 16.20
CA PRO A 263 -13.01 14.17 16.08
C PRO A 263 -14.16 13.93 15.10
N VAL A 264 -15.15 13.12 15.47
CA VAL A 264 -16.33 12.85 14.65
C VAL A 264 -17.11 14.17 14.51
N VAL A 265 -17.49 14.50 13.28
CA VAL A 265 -18.54 15.49 13.01
C VAL A 265 -19.87 14.83 13.38
N SER A 266 -20.17 14.75 14.66
CA SER A 266 -21.55 14.64 15.10
C SER A 266 -22.18 16.02 14.94
N SER A 267 -23.38 16.06 14.40
CA SER A 267 -24.19 17.27 14.33
C SER A 267 -24.26 17.94 15.71
N ILE A 268 -23.66 19.14 15.79
CA ILE A 268 -23.86 20.16 16.84
C ILE A 268 -23.27 19.82 18.22
N ASN A 269 -22.15 20.48 18.55
CA ASN A 269 -22.12 21.25 19.79
C ASN A 269 -21.34 22.56 19.59
N ARG A 270 -22.07 23.62 19.23
CA ARG A 270 -21.52 24.97 18.91
C ARG A 270 -20.87 25.66 20.13
N ALA A 271 -21.08 25.14 21.34
CA ALA A 271 -20.53 25.70 22.57
C ALA A 271 -19.06 25.29 22.82
N ALA A 272 -18.66 24.05 22.54
CA ALA A 272 -17.31 23.56 22.82
C ALA A 272 -16.24 24.13 21.87
N VAL A 273 -16.61 24.36 20.60
CA VAL A 273 -15.71 24.92 19.57
C VAL A 273 -15.35 26.39 19.84
N ARG A 274 -16.19 27.14 20.56
CA ARG A 274 -15.88 28.53 20.95
C ARG A 274 -14.84 28.62 22.06
N ALA A 275 -14.79 27.62 22.95
CA ALA A 275 -13.84 27.61 24.07
C ALA A 275 -12.43 27.16 23.65
N SER A 276 -12.29 26.25 22.68
CA SER A 276 -10.98 25.79 22.19
C SER A 276 -10.36 26.70 21.11
N SER A 277 -11.17 27.47 20.38
CA SER A 277 -10.71 28.39 19.33
C SER A 277 -9.99 29.64 19.87
N GLN A 278 -9.92 29.82 21.19
CA GLN A 278 -9.33 31.03 21.79
C GLN A 278 -7.86 30.87 22.20
N LYS A 279 -7.21 29.72 21.92
CA LYS A 279 -5.83 29.47 22.38
C LYS A 279 -4.93 28.67 21.42
N SER A 280 -5.01 28.91 20.12
CA SER A 280 -4.02 28.35 19.17
C SER A 280 -3.55 29.45 18.21
N ASP A 281 -2.27 29.82 18.35
CA ASP A 281 -1.63 30.86 17.59
C ASP A 281 -1.51 30.45 16.11
N SER A 282 -2.25 31.14 15.25
CA SER A 282 -2.40 30.81 13.83
C SER A 282 -1.09 30.88 13.01
N HIS A 283 -0.02 31.41 13.60
CA HIS A 283 1.31 31.51 12.99
C HIS A 283 2.14 30.22 13.13
N GLU A 284 2.07 29.53 14.27
CA GLU A 284 2.80 28.29 14.54
C GLU A 284 2.33 27.15 13.61
N MET A 285 1.01 27.01 13.43
CA MET A 285 0.45 25.99 12.53
C MET A 285 0.77 26.22 11.06
N ARG A 286 0.90 27.48 10.64
CA ARG A 286 1.35 27.83 9.27
C ARG A 286 2.83 27.49 9.06
N LEU A 287 3.65 27.64 10.10
CA LEU A 287 5.08 27.33 10.07
C LEU A 287 5.33 25.82 10.02
N VAL A 288 4.57 25.02 10.81
CA VAL A 288 4.62 23.54 10.75
C VAL A 288 4.16 23.02 9.39
N PHE A 289 3.10 23.61 8.82
CA PHE A 289 2.65 23.30 7.47
C PHE A 289 3.72 23.62 6.41
N LEU A 290 4.37 24.78 6.51
CA LEU A 290 5.44 25.18 5.60
C LEU A 290 6.68 24.29 5.75
N LEU A 291 7.07 23.95 6.98
CA LEU A 291 8.19 23.05 7.27
C LEU A 291 7.94 21.63 6.75
N LEU A 292 6.74 21.08 6.94
CA LEU A 292 6.40 19.75 6.41
C LEU A 292 6.35 19.73 4.88
N VAL A 293 5.84 20.79 4.24
CA VAL A 293 5.79 20.91 2.78
C VAL A 293 7.19 21.12 2.19
N VAL A 294 8.02 21.98 2.79
CA VAL A 294 9.37 22.27 2.31
C VAL A 294 10.30 21.07 2.54
N CYS A 295 10.26 20.42 3.71
CA CYS A 295 11.11 19.26 4.00
C CYS A 295 10.73 17.99 3.21
N SER A 296 9.50 17.87 2.72
CA SER A 296 9.06 16.72 1.90
C SER A 296 9.22 16.93 0.38
N VAL A 297 9.29 18.18 -0.09
CA VAL A 297 9.49 18.52 -1.51
C VAL A 297 10.98 18.69 -1.86
N VAL A 298 11.82 19.12 -0.91
CA VAL A 298 13.26 19.39 -1.16
C VAL A 298 14.16 18.16 -1.38
N PRO A 299 13.87 16.92 -0.92
CA PRO A 299 14.76 15.79 -1.21
C PRO A 299 14.85 15.44 -2.71
N LEU A 300 13.90 15.90 -3.54
CA LEU A 300 13.96 15.73 -5.00
C LEU A 300 15.01 16.62 -5.70
N LEU A 301 15.59 17.61 -5.01
CA LEU A 301 16.67 18.45 -5.55
C LEU A 301 18.06 18.06 -5.04
N ALA A 302 18.16 17.14 -4.07
CA ALA A 302 19.43 16.68 -3.50
C ALA A 302 20.12 15.53 -4.29
N LEU A 303 19.64 15.22 -5.49
CA LEU A 303 20.25 14.23 -6.41
C LEU A 303 21.28 14.84 -7.38
N ARG A 304 21.79 16.04 -7.09
CA ARG A 304 22.88 16.70 -7.83
C ARG A 304 24.08 16.97 -6.92
N GLY A 305 24.71 15.91 -6.41
CA GLY A 305 25.91 16.04 -5.57
C GLY A 305 26.80 14.79 -5.45
N ALA A 306 26.34 13.61 -5.88
CA ALA A 306 27.08 12.35 -5.75
C ALA A 306 27.90 11.96 -7.00
N LEU A 307 28.41 12.95 -7.74
CA LEU A 307 29.38 12.75 -8.82
C LEU A 307 30.50 13.77 -8.62
N PHE A 308 31.43 13.49 -7.72
CA PHE A 308 32.85 13.89 -7.75
C PHE A 308 33.51 13.43 -6.44
N ARG A 309 34.20 12.28 -6.48
CA ARG A 309 35.22 11.93 -5.49
C ARG A 309 36.48 11.54 -6.26
N PRO A 310 37.51 12.40 -6.35
CA PRO A 310 38.83 11.96 -6.74
C PRO A 310 39.67 11.67 -5.49
N GLY A 311 40.51 10.64 -5.58
CA GLY A 311 41.81 10.62 -4.90
C GLY A 311 41.91 9.78 -3.63
N ARG A 312 42.49 8.58 -3.80
CA ARG A 312 43.19 7.82 -2.75
C ARG A 312 44.40 8.61 -2.22
N SER A 313 44.73 8.42 -0.94
CA SER A 313 46.12 8.24 -0.51
C SER A 313 46.19 7.45 0.80
N VAL A 314 47.02 6.41 0.76
CA VAL A 314 47.48 5.58 1.89
C VAL A 314 48.88 6.06 2.26
N PRO A 315 49.28 5.99 3.54
CA PRO A 315 50.54 5.30 3.91
C PRO A 315 50.27 4.35 5.09
N MET A 316 50.64 3.07 5.10
CA MET A 316 51.94 2.36 4.98
C MET A 316 52.90 2.57 6.16
N ASN A 317 52.94 1.54 7.03
CA ASN A 317 54.09 0.96 7.77
C ASN A 317 54.85 1.87 8.77
N ASP A 318 55.43 1.42 9.89
CA ASP A 318 55.73 0.08 10.38
C ASP A 318 56.22 0.19 11.85
N PHE A 319 56.06 -0.91 12.60
CA PHE A 319 57.01 -1.47 13.59
C PHE A 319 57.63 -0.58 14.70
N LEU A 320 57.27 -0.86 15.96
CA LEU A 320 58.15 -1.52 16.96
C LEU A 320 57.64 -1.31 18.40
N ARG A 321 57.44 -2.45 19.11
CA ARG A 321 57.84 -2.79 20.50
C ARG A 321 56.77 -3.68 21.14
N PHE A 322 57.04 -4.98 21.27
CA PHE A 322 57.57 -5.65 22.49
C PHE A 322 56.61 -5.51 23.67
N GLY A 323 56.07 -6.54 24.31
CA GLY A 323 56.30 -7.99 24.27
C GLY A 323 55.72 -8.59 25.56
N ARG A 324 55.71 -9.93 25.63
CA ARG A 324 55.31 -10.82 26.75
C ARG A 324 53.81 -10.93 27.04
N SER A 325 53.23 -12.04 27.47
CA SER A 325 53.52 -13.50 27.50
C SER A 325 52.44 -14.05 28.45
N GLY A 326 51.80 -15.18 28.16
CA GLY A 326 50.94 -15.81 29.18
C GLY A 326 49.86 -16.75 28.63
N SER A 327 50.23 -18.00 28.46
CA SER A 327 49.36 -19.17 28.27
C SER A 327 48.46 -19.43 29.48
N GLY A 328 47.23 -19.90 29.25
CA GLY A 328 46.36 -20.44 30.30
C GLY A 328 45.11 -21.12 29.73
N SER A 329 45.06 -22.44 29.83
CA SER A 329 44.03 -23.40 29.42
C SER A 329 42.85 -23.53 30.40
N GLY A 330 41.71 -24.04 29.93
CA GLY A 330 40.67 -24.70 30.75
C GLY A 330 39.24 -24.32 30.33
N THR A 331 38.52 -25.10 29.51
CA THR A 331 37.66 -26.28 29.81
C THR A 331 36.42 -26.01 30.67
N SER A 332 35.24 -26.29 30.08
CA SER A 332 33.98 -26.85 30.64
C SER A 332 32.78 -26.21 29.95
N SER A 333 32.09 -26.86 29.01
CA SER A 333 31.07 -27.91 29.20
C SER A 333 29.82 -27.45 29.95
N ALA A 334 28.71 -27.39 29.22
CA ALA A 334 27.34 -27.63 29.70
C ALA A 334 26.44 -27.85 28.47
N SER A 335 26.21 -29.12 28.16
CA SER A 335 25.14 -29.58 27.29
C SER A 335 23.85 -29.65 28.10
N MET A 336 22.71 -29.25 27.54
CA MET A 336 21.43 -29.87 27.93
C MET A 336 20.40 -29.80 26.80
N GLU A 337 20.27 -30.96 26.17
CA GLU A 337 19.06 -31.65 25.72
C GLU A 337 17.91 -30.92 25.01
N VAL A 338 17.72 -31.42 23.80
CA VAL A 338 16.55 -31.38 22.92
C VAL A 338 15.38 -32.14 23.54
N LEU A 339 14.17 -31.59 23.43
CA LEU A 339 12.94 -32.37 23.24
C LEU A 339 12.19 -31.87 21.99
N PRO A 340 11.80 -32.76 21.05
CA PRO A 340 11.13 -32.44 19.79
C PRO A 340 9.60 -32.62 19.88
N MET A 341 8.89 -32.29 18.79
CA MET A 341 7.49 -32.62 18.39
C MET A 341 6.56 -31.38 18.33
N MET A 342 5.73 -31.10 17.30
CA MET A 342 5.22 -31.88 16.15
C MET A 342 5.00 -30.96 14.92
N PRO A 343 5.04 -31.49 13.68
CA PRO A 343 4.53 -30.81 12.49
C PRO A 343 3.03 -31.04 12.30
N ILE A 344 2.25 -29.97 12.14
CA ILE A 344 0.84 -30.04 11.74
C ILE A 344 0.78 -30.26 10.22
N ARG A 345 0.32 -31.46 9.83
CA ARG A 345 0.13 -31.90 8.44
C ARG A 345 -1.29 -31.58 8.00
N TRP A 346 -1.44 -30.79 6.94
CA TRP A 346 -2.72 -30.56 6.26
C TRP A 346 -2.84 -31.51 5.06
N ASP A 347 -3.29 -32.73 5.31
CA ASP A 347 -3.73 -33.65 4.25
C ASP A 347 -5.12 -34.19 4.64
N ARG A 348 -6.20 -33.62 4.07
CA ARG A 348 -7.37 -34.39 3.64
C ARG A 348 -8.02 -33.76 2.40
N PRO A 349 -8.50 -34.58 1.44
CA PRO A 349 -9.14 -34.11 0.22
C PRO A 349 -10.59 -33.67 0.48
N LEU A 350 -11.07 -32.76 -0.36
CA LEU A 350 -12.46 -32.35 -0.45
C LEU A 350 -13.31 -33.51 -0.97
N ASP A 351 -14.24 -33.98 -0.15
CA ASP A 351 -15.35 -34.81 -0.60
C ASP A 351 -16.29 -33.96 -1.45
N ALA A 352 -16.49 -34.40 -2.69
CA ALA A 352 -17.56 -33.97 -3.56
C ALA A 352 -18.86 -34.58 -3.06
N ASP A 353 -19.81 -33.74 -2.67
CA ASP A 353 -21.26 -33.93 -2.89
C ASP A 353 -21.99 -32.82 -2.13
N TYR A 354 -22.62 -31.89 -2.86
CA TYR A 354 -24.00 -31.49 -2.60
C TYR A 354 -24.52 -30.63 -3.77
N VAL A 355 -25.11 -31.33 -4.73
CA VAL A 355 -26.00 -30.78 -5.75
C VAL A 355 -27.41 -30.66 -5.13
N SER A 356 -28.12 -29.58 -5.48
CA SER A 356 -29.57 -29.35 -5.35
C SER A 356 -30.17 -29.15 -3.95
N ARG A 357 -30.54 -27.89 -3.65
CA ARG A 357 -31.94 -27.43 -3.53
C ARG A 357 -32.01 -25.93 -3.29
#